data_AF-A0A952AJT2-F1
#
_entry.id   AF-A0A952AJT2-F1
#
_cell.length_a   1.000
_cell.length_b   1.000
_cell.length_c   1.000
_cell.angle_alpha   90.00
_cell.angle_beta   90.00
_cell.angle_gamma   90.00
#
_symmetry.space_group_name_H-M   'P 1'
#
loop_
_entity.id
_entity.type
_entity.pdbx_description
1 polymer ?
#
loop_
_entity_poly.entity_id
_entity_poly.type
_entity_poly.pdbx_seq_one_letter_code
_entity_poly.pdbx_strand_id
1 'polypeptide(L)'
;MSEIQKQNELQALQNPQIKPDLSHLSLEQKKEFEKLQQDIEKIEKELEIVEAGTKVVGSRRDILETKMEQNVSISEFQDKDAYNINERVIKLKQELGELQEKKDTLLRSLELLKTNKLNEAELKNMSVVSSREFLNTPPNERLRFITAGNIESKDVGENGVKNLEFTFTFDGKFNRELYINTTAGQVLSDNIREVESSGIQYQRNGLNGEFFSQDGKRLLIHEKTQINIIKFGSEEELKALNDQVNSKSKEFIGTPNETLAIESIKKGYDPKFIISLIGDKFINKNDYKKEDIEVELTNIAKIQNNFKEDYKDEIAIDNDGKISSSFAGYLINNINPAKIESIGKEFGYDINKLKTYKRINNPSLGGGPINPENINIDGISKEEINECLKNKIFRPGSKEAVILFTAACQSAGMPQEWAKSGELHKILSKESNGVVGRLNYTIKNETPESFKQKATSSNKNNPTGVTSTASGLGQLLLSNVDKYYPDGRSGIGDPLNEAVGMLRYIKDRYGSPEIAFGVYGNIGYYNHPTRGKEYKGFKEGY
;
A
#
# COMPACT_ATOMS: atom_id res chain seq x y z
N MET A 1 -11.86 12.33 26.39
CA MET A 1 -12.92 11.41 26.87
C MET A 1 -12.99 11.50 28.38
N SER A 2 -14.20 11.65 28.92
CA SER A 2 -14.40 11.68 30.38
C SER A 2 -14.18 10.28 30.97
N GLU A 3 -13.78 10.19 32.24
CA GLU A 3 -13.70 8.91 32.97
C GLU A 3 -15.04 8.16 32.98
N ILE A 4 -16.16 8.90 32.89
CA ILE A 4 -17.50 8.36 32.77
C ILE A 4 -17.71 7.65 31.42
N GLN A 5 -17.16 8.17 30.31
CA GLN A 5 -17.18 7.49 29.01
C GLN A 5 -16.37 6.19 29.04
N LYS A 6 -15.20 6.19 29.68
CA LYS A 6 -14.39 4.96 29.85
C LYS A 6 -15.07 3.93 30.75
N GLN A 7 -15.78 4.36 31.80
CA GLN A 7 -16.55 3.46 32.66
C GLN A 7 -17.79 2.90 31.96
N ASN A 8 -18.45 3.68 31.10
CA ASN A 8 -19.59 3.21 30.32
C ASN A 8 -19.16 2.21 29.22
N GLU A 9 -18.00 2.40 28.59
CA GLU A 9 -17.42 1.41 27.65
C GLU A 9 -16.98 0.14 28.38
N LEU A 10 -16.39 0.24 29.58
CA LEU A 10 -16.04 -0.93 30.39
C LEU A 10 -17.28 -1.68 30.92
N GLN A 11 -18.36 -0.97 31.28
CA GLN A 11 -19.62 -1.61 31.69
C GLN A 11 -20.35 -2.28 30.51
N ALA A 12 -20.24 -1.75 29.30
CA ALA A 12 -20.78 -2.41 28.11
C ALA A 12 -20.05 -3.72 27.77
N LEU A 13 -18.76 -3.84 28.12
CA LEU A 13 -17.95 -5.05 27.95
C LEU A 13 -18.15 -6.10 29.07
N GLN A 14 -18.78 -5.75 30.19
CA GLN A 14 -18.98 -6.63 31.35
C GLN A 14 -20.40 -7.15 31.52
N ASN A 15 -21.32 -6.87 30.59
CA ASN A 15 -22.70 -7.32 30.70
C ASN A 15 -22.82 -8.80 30.31
N PRO A 16 -23.21 -9.72 31.23
CA PRO A 16 -23.33 -11.14 30.91
C PRO A 16 -24.58 -11.37 30.05
N GLN A 17 -24.34 -11.80 28.81
CA GLN A 17 -25.28 -12.47 27.91
C GLN A 17 -26.65 -11.82 27.72
N ILE A 18 -26.72 -10.82 26.84
CA ILE A 18 -27.76 -10.91 25.82
C ILE A 18 -27.31 -12.07 24.93
N LYS A 19 -27.88 -13.27 25.13
CA LYS A 19 -27.66 -14.36 24.18
C LYS A 19 -28.10 -13.82 22.81
N PRO A 20 -27.21 -13.82 21.80
CA PRO A 20 -27.62 -13.41 20.47
C PRO A 20 -28.83 -14.25 20.06
N ASP A 21 -29.84 -13.63 19.46
CA ASP A 21 -30.94 -14.40 18.88
C ASP A 21 -30.36 -15.22 17.72
N LEU A 22 -30.21 -16.52 17.95
CA LEU A 22 -29.71 -17.48 16.96
C LEU A 22 -30.85 -18.30 16.35
N SER A 23 -32.11 -17.89 16.55
CA SER A 23 -33.28 -18.65 16.10
C SER A 23 -33.30 -18.85 14.57
N HIS A 24 -32.68 -17.95 13.81
CA HIS A 24 -32.55 -18.00 12.36
C HIS A 24 -31.43 -18.92 11.82
N LEU A 25 -30.52 -19.42 12.69
CA LEU A 25 -29.40 -20.26 12.26
C LEU A 25 -29.77 -21.75 12.17
N SER A 26 -29.19 -22.44 11.18
CA SER A 26 -29.29 -23.89 11.05
C SER A 26 -28.59 -24.61 12.23
N LEU A 27 -28.88 -25.89 12.42
CA LEU A 27 -28.23 -26.70 13.48
C LEU A 27 -26.72 -26.81 13.28
N GLU A 28 -26.25 -26.87 12.04
CA GLU A 28 -24.82 -26.91 11.70
C GLU A 28 -24.14 -25.56 11.98
N GLN A 29 -24.78 -24.45 11.58
CA GLN A 29 -24.30 -23.09 11.86
C GLN A 29 -24.23 -22.79 13.36
N LYS A 30 -25.17 -23.30 14.16
CA LYS A 30 -25.14 -23.17 15.63
C LYS A 30 -23.94 -23.89 16.25
N LYS A 31 -23.64 -25.11 15.80
CA LYS A 31 -22.46 -25.86 16.26
C LYS A 31 -21.16 -25.16 15.88
N GLU A 32 -21.10 -24.61 14.67
CA GLU A 32 -19.94 -23.84 14.22
C GLU A 32 -19.77 -22.54 15.01
N PHE A 33 -20.87 -21.83 15.29
CA PHE A 33 -20.87 -20.64 16.13
C PHE A 33 -20.35 -20.91 17.54
N GLU A 34 -20.83 -21.99 18.19
CA GLU A 34 -20.34 -22.41 19.51
C GLU A 34 -18.85 -22.76 19.49
N LYS A 35 -18.38 -23.44 18.44
CA LYS A 35 -16.97 -23.77 18.27
C LYS A 35 -16.11 -22.52 18.11
N LEU A 36 -16.53 -21.56 17.28
CA LEU A 36 -15.81 -20.30 17.09
C LEU A 36 -15.75 -19.47 18.38
N GLN A 37 -16.81 -19.45 19.19
CA GLN A 37 -16.78 -18.81 20.51
C GLN A 37 -15.73 -19.44 21.43
N GLN A 38 -15.68 -20.76 21.49
CA GLN A 38 -14.68 -21.48 22.29
C GLN A 38 -13.24 -21.20 21.80
N ASP A 39 -13.04 -21.15 20.49
CA ASP A 39 -11.74 -20.82 19.90
C ASP A 39 -11.33 -19.36 20.20
N ILE A 40 -12.27 -18.41 20.19
CA ILE A 40 -12.03 -17.01 20.60
C ILE A 40 -11.64 -16.93 22.08
N GLU A 41 -12.40 -17.54 22.97
CA GLU A 41 -12.09 -17.56 24.41
C GLU A 41 -10.72 -18.16 24.71
N LYS A 42 -10.33 -19.20 23.96
CA LYS A 42 -9.01 -19.80 24.08
C LYS A 42 -7.91 -18.83 23.67
N ILE A 43 -8.09 -18.15 22.54
CA ILE A 43 -7.12 -17.15 22.06
C ILE A 43 -7.04 -15.95 23.01
N GLU A 44 -8.14 -15.52 23.61
CA GLU A 44 -8.12 -14.43 24.61
C GLU A 44 -7.27 -14.78 25.82
N LYS A 45 -7.33 -16.03 26.30
CA LYS A 45 -6.45 -16.51 27.37
C LYS A 45 -4.99 -16.56 26.92
N GLU A 46 -4.71 -16.99 25.69
CA GLU A 46 -3.36 -16.99 25.14
C GLU A 46 -2.81 -15.55 25.00
N LEU A 47 -3.64 -14.60 24.55
CA LEU A 47 -3.31 -13.18 24.47
C LEU A 47 -2.96 -12.60 25.84
N GLU A 48 -3.76 -12.87 26.86
CA GLU A 48 -3.51 -12.38 28.22
C GLU A 48 -2.14 -12.86 28.74
N ILE A 49 -1.79 -14.12 28.49
CA ILE A 49 -0.48 -14.70 28.86
C ILE A 49 0.66 -14.00 28.12
N VAL A 50 0.52 -13.81 26.80
CA VAL A 50 1.55 -13.19 25.96
C VAL A 50 1.72 -11.71 26.27
N GLU A 51 0.63 -10.97 26.53
CA GLU A 51 0.66 -9.58 26.96
C GLU A 51 1.36 -9.41 28.32
N ALA A 52 1.04 -10.27 29.28
CA ALA A 52 1.72 -10.30 30.58
C ALA A 52 3.22 -10.60 30.40
N GLY A 53 3.57 -11.57 29.55
CA GLY A 53 4.96 -11.87 29.20
C GLY A 53 5.68 -10.68 28.57
N THR A 54 5.00 -9.96 27.66
CA THR A 54 5.56 -8.77 26.98
C THR A 54 5.84 -7.64 27.98
N LYS A 55 4.92 -7.39 28.93
CA LYS A 55 5.12 -6.39 29.99
C LYS A 55 6.30 -6.75 30.89
N VAL A 56 6.40 -8.00 31.33
CA VAL A 56 7.49 -8.46 32.20
C VAL A 56 8.84 -8.35 31.51
N VAL A 57 8.94 -8.75 30.24
CA VAL A 57 10.19 -8.67 29.48
C VAL A 57 10.53 -7.21 29.13
N GLY A 58 9.52 -6.38 28.82
CA GLY A 58 9.68 -4.94 28.61
C GLY A 58 10.23 -4.23 29.85
N SER A 59 9.65 -4.44 31.03
CA SER A 59 10.17 -3.86 32.28
C SER A 59 11.60 -4.31 32.59
N ARG A 60 11.98 -5.55 32.25
CA ARG A 60 13.37 -6.01 32.37
C ARG A 60 14.32 -5.29 31.41
N ARG A 61 13.86 -4.99 30.20
CA ARG A 61 14.60 -4.20 29.21
C ARG A 61 14.80 -2.77 29.72
N ASP A 62 13.77 -2.11 30.23
CA ASP A 62 13.85 -0.73 30.73
C ASP A 62 14.83 -0.62 31.92
N ILE A 63 14.82 -1.62 32.82
CA ILE A 63 15.78 -1.70 33.93
C ILE A 63 17.22 -1.87 33.41
N LEU A 64 17.41 -2.63 32.34
CA LEU A 64 18.73 -2.82 31.73
C LEU A 64 19.21 -1.55 31.02
N GLU A 65 18.36 -0.89 30.24
CA GLU A 65 18.66 0.39 29.60
C GLU A 65 19.04 1.45 30.65
N THR A 66 18.27 1.57 31.73
CA THR A 66 18.56 2.50 32.84
C THR A 66 19.92 2.20 33.51
N LYS A 67 20.27 0.92 33.67
CA LYS A 67 21.57 0.52 34.24
C LYS A 67 22.75 0.80 33.30
N MET A 68 22.53 0.69 31.99
CA MET A 68 23.54 1.02 30.96
C MET A 68 23.78 2.53 30.89
N GLU A 69 22.73 3.35 31.02
CA GLU A 69 22.83 4.82 31.06
C GLU A 69 23.55 5.35 32.31
N GLN A 70 23.49 4.62 33.43
CA GLN A 70 24.08 5.03 34.70
C GLN A 70 25.59 4.74 34.86
N ASN A 71 26.32 4.34 33.80
CA ASN A 71 27.77 4.07 33.83
C ASN A 71 28.20 3.09 34.95
N VAL A 72 27.36 2.13 35.31
CA VAL A 72 27.76 1.05 36.22
C VAL A 72 28.70 0.12 35.45
N SER A 73 29.90 -0.12 35.99
CA SER A 73 30.99 -0.91 35.39
C SER A 73 30.48 -2.13 34.60
N ILE A 74 30.49 -2.00 33.28
CA ILE A 74 30.00 -2.98 32.30
C ILE A 74 31.13 -4.00 32.04
N SER A 75 31.62 -4.69 33.07
CA SER A 75 32.54 -5.82 32.90
C SER A 75 31.89 -7.18 33.22
N GLU A 76 30.64 -7.20 33.68
CA GLU A 76 29.95 -8.44 34.08
C GLU A 76 28.60 -8.70 33.38
N PHE A 77 28.05 -7.75 32.61
CA PHE A 77 26.82 -7.99 31.86
C PHE A 77 27.15 -8.46 30.44
N GLN A 78 27.01 -9.76 30.22
CA GLN A 78 27.24 -10.38 28.92
C GLN A 78 26.20 -9.86 27.91
N ASP A 79 26.66 -9.32 26.78
CA ASP A 79 25.85 -8.90 25.61
C ASP A 79 24.77 -9.93 25.18
N LYS A 80 24.94 -11.20 25.55
CA LYS A 80 23.96 -12.28 25.36
C LYS A 80 22.62 -12.05 26.06
N ASP A 81 22.58 -11.43 27.24
CA ASP A 81 21.33 -11.31 28.01
C ASP A 81 20.42 -10.21 27.42
N ALA A 82 20.99 -9.07 27.02
CA ALA A 82 20.27 -8.03 26.30
C ALA A 82 19.79 -8.53 24.92
N TYR A 83 20.64 -9.30 24.21
CA TYR A 83 20.29 -9.96 22.95
C TYR A 83 19.11 -10.93 23.12
N ASN A 84 19.16 -11.81 24.12
CA ASN A 84 18.10 -12.77 24.42
C ASN A 84 16.78 -12.10 24.82
N ILE A 85 16.85 -10.97 25.53
CA ILE A 85 15.68 -10.19 25.92
C ILE A 85 15.04 -9.53 24.70
N ASN A 86 15.81 -8.87 23.82
CA ASN A 86 15.26 -8.24 22.62
C ASN A 86 14.68 -9.27 21.63
N GLU A 87 15.34 -10.40 21.39
CA GLU A 87 14.76 -11.50 20.59
C GLU A 87 13.45 -12.01 21.19
N ARG A 88 13.37 -12.10 22.52
CA ARG A 88 12.15 -12.53 23.21
C ARG A 88 11.03 -11.49 23.14
N VAL A 89 11.35 -10.19 23.21
CA VAL A 89 10.37 -9.11 22.98
C VAL A 89 9.83 -9.17 21.56
N ILE A 90 10.69 -9.34 20.56
CA ILE A 90 10.27 -9.43 19.15
C ILE A 90 9.36 -10.65 18.96
N LYS A 91 9.76 -11.81 19.48
CA LYS A 91 8.97 -13.04 19.36
C LYS A 91 7.60 -12.93 20.05
N LEU A 92 7.54 -12.33 21.24
CA LEU A 92 6.28 -12.11 21.95
C LEU A 92 5.39 -11.09 21.24
N LYS A 93 5.96 -10.02 20.67
CA LYS A 93 5.20 -9.06 19.86
C LYS A 93 4.66 -9.70 18.58
N GLN A 94 5.41 -10.61 17.96
CA GLN A 94 4.96 -11.38 16.82
C GLN A 94 3.79 -12.31 17.21
N GLU A 95 3.97 -13.10 18.27
CA GLU A 95 2.94 -14.00 18.79
C GLU A 95 1.66 -13.24 19.18
N LEU A 96 1.81 -12.07 19.80
CA LEU A 96 0.70 -11.16 20.10
C LEU A 96 -0.04 -10.73 18.83
N GLY A 97 0.69 -10.33 17.79
CA GLY A 97 0.10 -9.96 16.50
C GLY A 97 -0.63 -11.11 15.81
N GLU A 98 -0.02 -12.31 15.79
CA GLU A 98 -0.62 -13.52 15.22
C GLU A 98 -1.90 -13.93 15.97
N LEU A 99 -1.89 -13.88 17.30
CA LEU A 99 -3.07 -14.17 18.12
C LEU A 99 -4.16 -13.11 17.96
N GLN A 100 -3.80 -11.82 17.87
CA GLN A 100 -4.75 -10.74 17.58
C GLN A 100 -5.39 -10.92 16.20
N GLU A 101 -4.62 -11.29 15.17
CA GLU A 101 -5.13 -11.58 13.84
C GLU A 101 -6.05 -12.80 13.82
N LYS A 102 -5.66 -13.85 14.55
CA LYS A 102 -6.48 -15.06 14.67
C LYS A 102 -7.79 -14.75 15.40
N LYS A 103 -7.75 -13.95 16.48
CA LYS A 103 -8.94 -13.46 17.18
C LYS A 103 -9.83 -12.63 16.25
N ASP A 104 -9.27 -11.65 15.55
CA ASP A 104 -9.99 -10.82 14.58
C ASP A 104 -10.66 -11.67 13.50
N THR A 105 -9.95 -12.67 12.98
CA THR A 105 -10.47 -13.58 11.96
C THR A 105 -11.64 -14.40 12.49
N LEU A 106 -11.51 -14.97 13.70
CA LEU A 106 -12.61 -15.73 14.30
C LEU A 106 -13.81 -14.86 14.66
N LEU A 107 -13.58 -13.65 15.20
CA LEU A 107 -14.65 -12.69 15.48
C LEU A 107 -15.40 -12.31 14.20
N ARG A 108 -14.69 -12.18 13.07
CA ARG A 108 -15.31 -11.96 11.77
C ARG A 108 -16.08 -13.16 11.26
N SER A 109 -15.53 -14.37 11.32
CA SER A 109 -16.26 -15.58 10.97
C SER A 109 -17.54 -15.71 11.81
N LEU A 110 -17.44 -15.37 13.10
CA LEU A 110 -18.57 -15.34 14.02
C LEU A 110 -19.59 -14.26 13.64
N GLU A 111 -19.16 -13.07 13.22
CA GLU A 111 -20.06 -11.99 12.76
C GLU A 111 -20.70 -12.29 11.40
N LEU A 112 -19.96 -12.92 10.48
CA LEU A 112 -20.47 -13.42 9.21
C LEU A 112 -21.55 -14.48 9.43
N LEU A 113 -21.34 -15.40 10.38
CA LEU A 113 -22.36 -16.38 10.77
C LEU A 113 -23.61 -15.72 11.36
N LYS A 114 -23.48 -14.64 12.14
CA LYS A 114 -24.64 -13.91 12.68
C LYS A 114 -25.45 -13.21 11.61
N THR A 115 -24.77 -12.60 10.64
CA THR A 115 -25.37 -11.70 9.63
C THR A 115 -25.91 -12.43 8.40
N ASN A 116 -25.50 -13.69 8.18
CA ASN A 116 -26.05 -14.67 7.23
C ASN A 116 -26.56 -14.08 5.89
N LYS A 117 -25.68 -13.41 5.14
CA LYS A 117 -25.98 -12.87 3.79
C LYS A 117 -25.14 -13.47 2.65
N LEU A 118 -23.98 -14.07 2.94
CA LEU A 118 -23.20 -14.85 1.96
C LEU A 118 -23.08 -16.29 2.44
N ASN A 119 -23.26 -17.25 1.52
CA ASN A 119 -23.08 -18.66 1.82
C ASN A 119 -21.59 -19.10 1.73
N GLU A 120 -21.28 -20.30 2.22
CA GLU A 120 -19.91 -20.84 2.23
C GLU A 120 -19.26 -20.90 0.83
N ALA A 121 -20.05 -21.23 -0.19
CA ALA A 121 -19.55 -21.28 -1.57
C ALA A 121 -19.18 -19.89 -2.10
N GLU A 122 -19.96 -18.86 -1.76
CA GLU A 122 -19.67 -17.47 -2.10
C GLU A 122 -18.38 -16.98 -1.40
N LEU A 123 -18.22 -17.25 -0.10
CA LEU A 123 -17.01 -16.89 0.65
C LEU A 123 -15.77 -17.56 0.05
N LYS A 124 -15.86 -18.86 -0.24
CA LYS A 124 -14.77 -19.61 -0.85
C LYS A 124 -14.42 -19.08 -2.24
N ASN A 125 -15.42 -18.72 -3.05
CA ASN A 125 -15.20 -18.10 -4.35
C ASN A 125 -14.49 -16.75 -4.21
N MET A 126 -14.97 -15.88 -3.31
CA MET A 126 -14.37 -14.57 -3.07
C MET A 126 -12.93 -14.64 -2.56
N SER A 127 -12.55 -15.72 -1.86
CA SER A 127 -11.17 -15.93 -1.39
C SER A 127 -10.13 -16.09 -2.52
N VAL A 128 -10.57 -16.45 -3.73
CA VAL A 128 -9.69 -16.74 -4.88
C VAL A 128 -10.05 -16.00 -6.17
N VAL A 129 -11.20 -15.31 -6.21
CA VAL A 129 -11.66 -14.59 -7.41
C VAL A 129 -10.67 -13.51 -7.83
N SER A 130 -10.40 -13.42 -9.13
CA SER A 130 -9.59 -12.34 -9.69
C SER A 130 -10.34 -11.01 -9.70
N SER A 131 -9.61 -9.90 -9.83
CA SER A 131 -10.23 -8.57 -9.95
C SER A 131 -11.11 -8.47 -11.19
N ARG A 132 -10.75 -9.16 -12.28
CA ARG A 132 -11.52 -9.14 -13.53
C ARG A 132 -12.82 -9.92 -13.40
N GLU A 133 -12.76 -11.10 -12.79
CA GLU A 133 -13.96 -11.90 -12.50
C GLU A 133 -14.91 -11.17 -11.55
N PHE A 134 -14.37 -10.50 -10.54
CA PHE A 134 -15.16 -9.66 -9.64
C PHE A 134 -15.88 -8.53 -10.39
N LEU A 135 -15.22 -7.85 -11.34
CA LEU A 135 -15.85 -6.79 -12.12
C LEU A 135 -16.94 -7.31 -13.09
N ASN A 136 -16.97 -8.60 -13.43
CA ASN A 136 -18.10 -9.17 -14.16
C ASN A 136 -19.39 -9.24 -13.32
N THR A 137 -19.27 -9.13 -11.99
CA THR A 137 -20.42 -9.04 -11.08
C THR A 137 -21.17 -7.73 -11.32
N PRO A 138 -22.50 -7.74 -11.41
CA PRO A 138 -23.29 -6.52 -11.56
C PRO A 138 -22.92 -5.45 -10.51
N PRO A 139 -22.75 -4.16 -10.89
CA PRO A 139 -22.28 -3.13 -9.97
C PRO A 139 -23.07 -3.03 -8.64
N ASN A 140 -24.38 -3.22 -8.70
CA ASN A 140 -25.27 -3.20 -7.54
C ASN A 140 -25.10 -4.39 -6.57
N GLU A 141 -24.44 -5.47 -7.00
CA GLU A 141 -24.16 -6.64 -6.17
C GLU A 141 -22.74 -6.63 -5.58
N ARG A 142 -21.81 -5.88 -6.17
CA ARG A 142 -20.39 -5.88 -5.78
C ARG A 142 -20.16 -5.52 -4.31
N LEU A 143 -20.92 -4.56 -3.76
CA LEU A 143 -20.72 -4.04 -2.40
C LEU A 143 -20.83 -5.14 -1.32
N ARG A 144 -21.78 -6.06 -1.49
CA ARG A 144 -22.05 -7.11 -0.50
C ARG A 144 -20.87 -8.05 -0.32
N PHE A 145 -20.05 -8.20 -1.35
CA PHE A 145 -18.92 -9.13 -1.34
C PHE A 145 -17.68 -8.58 -0.64
N ILE A 146 -17.60 -7.27 -0.41
CA ILE A 146 -16.39 -6.63 0.11
C ILE A 146 -16.66 -5.74 1.32
N THR A 147 -17.82 -5.92 1.97
CA THR A 147 -18.18 -5.23 3.21
C THR A 147 -18.33 -6.24 4.34
N ALA A 148 -17.86 -5.90 5.54
CA ALA A 148 -17.85 -6.82 6.68
C ALA A 148 -19.26 -7.31 7.06
N GLY A 149 -20.29 -6.47 6.84
CA GLY A 149 -21.69 -6.80 7.08
C GLY A 149 -22.46 -7.34 5.87
N ASN A 150 -21.77 -7.69 4.77
CA ASN A 150 -22.37 -8.15 3.52
C ASN A 150 -23.51 -7.23 3.02
N ILE A 151 -23.24 -5.93 3.02
CA ILE A 151 -24.25 -4.89 2.82
C ILE A 151 -24.62 -4.83 1.33
N GLU A 152 -25.90 -4.97 1.02
CA GLU A 152 -26.37 -4.83 -0.36
C GLU A 152 -26.47 -3.35 -0.73
N SER A 153 -26.16 -2.99 -1.99
CA SER A 153 -26.17 -1.59 -2.41
C SER A 153 -27.53 -0.90 -2.22
N LYS A 154 -28.63 -1.65 -2.28
CA LYS A 154 -29.99 -1.12 -2.06
C LYS A 154 -30.28 -0.76 -0.59
N ASP A 155 -29.54 -1.35 0.36
CA ASP A 155 -29.70 -1.09 1.79
C ASP A 155 -28.99 0.22 2.19
N VAL A 156 -28.17 0.77 1.30
CA VAL A 156 -27.42 2.01 1.47
C VAL A 156 -28.28 3.19 1.01
N GLY A 157 -28.62 4.09 1.93
CA GLY A 157 -29.54 5.19 1.65
C GLY A 157 -29.67 6.18 2.80
N GLU A 158 -30.42 7.26 2.59
CA GLU A 158 -30.61 8.31 3.59
C GLU A 158 -31.22 7.80 4.91
N ASN A 159 -32.13 6.83 4.80
CA ASN A 159 -32.78 6.15 5.92
C ASN A 159 -32.22 4.73 6.15
N GLY A 160 -31.12 4.38 5.48
CA GLY A 160 -30.50 3.07 5.50
C GLY A 160 -29.10 3.08 6.10
N VAL A 161 -28.25 2.18 5.63
CA VAL A 161 -26.86 2.08 6.07
C VAL A 161 -26.05 3.25 5.52
N LYS A 162 -25.33 3.96 6.39
CA LYS A 162 -24.39 5.04 6.01
C LYS A 162 -22.94 4.74 6.35
N ASN A 163 -22.71 3.84 7.30
CA ASN A 163 -21.37 3.43 7.71
C ASN A 163 -21.05 2.09 7.08
N LEU A 164 -19.98 2.06 6.29
CA LEU A 164 -19.49 0.89 5.59
C LEU A 164 -18.10 0.55 6.13
N GLU A 165 -17.87 -0.72 6.44
CA GLU A 165 -16.54 -1.26 6.72
C GLU A 165 -16.17 -2.26 5.64
N PHE A 166 -15.03 -2.03 4.97
CA PHE A 166 -14.56 -2.88 3.88
C PHE A 166 -13.69 -4.03 4.38
N THR A 167 -13.82 -5.19 3.73
CA THR A 167 -13.00 -6.39 3.98
C THR A 167 -12.58 -7.03 2.66
N PHE A 168 -11.36 -7.54 2.65
CA PHE A 168 -10.79 -8.37 1.58
C PHE A 168 -10.35 -9.74 2.11
N THR A 169 -10.70 -10.06 3.36
CA THR A 169 -10.49 -11.38 3.95
C THR A 169 -11.81 -12.16 3.92
N PHE A 170 -11.79 -13.31 3.24
CA PHE A 170 -12.93 -14.19 3.03
C PHE A 170 -12.56 -15.60 3.47
N ASP A 171 -13.38 -16.22 4.32
CA ASP A 171 -13.07 -17.56 4.87
C ASP A 171 -11.64 -17.64 5.46
N GLY A 172 -11.25 -16.61 6.22
CA GLY A 172 -9.92 -16.48 6.81
C GLY A 172 -8.77 -16.27 5.82
N LYS A 173 -9.04 -16.13 4.52
CA LYS A 173 -8.03 -15.92 3.47
C LYS A 173 -8.11 -14.51 2.90
N PHE A 174 -6.97 -13.84 2.87
CA PHE A 174 -6.86 -12.51 2.29
C PHE A 174 -6.75 -12.56 0.76
N ASN A 175 -7.72 -11.96 0.07
CA ASN A 175 -7.66 -11.79 -1.38
C ASN A 175 -6.86 -10.52 -1.74
N ARG A 176 -5.56 -10.73 -1.98
CA ARG A 176 -4.63 -9.65 -2.33
C ARG A 176 -4.97 -8.96 -3.67
N GLU A 177 -5.54 -9.68 -4.63
CA GLU A 177 -5.82 -9.10 -5.95
C GLU A 177 -6.94 -8.08 -5.87
N LEU A 178 -8.03 -8.40 -5.17
CA LEU A 178 -9.11 -7.46 -4.89
C LEU A 178 -8.63 -6.29 -4.06
N TYR A 179 -7.86 -6.55 -3.01
CA TYR A 179 -7.30 -5.49 -2.15
C TYR A 179 -6.52 -4.41 -2.93
N ILE A 180 -5.79 -4.79 -3.98
CA ILE A 180 -4.97 -3.86 -4.77
C ILE A 180 -5.79 -3.14 -5.85
N ASN A 181 -6.79 -3.81 -6.41
CA ASN A 181 -7.41 -3.39 -7.66
C ASN A 181 -8.82 -2.84 -7.50
N THR A 182 -9.52 -3.21 -6.43
CA THR A 182 -10.89 -2.75 -6.17
C THR A 182 -10.89 -1.32 -5.65
N THR A 183 -11.86 -0.52 -6.10
CA THR A 183 -11.99 0.89 -5.73
C THR A 183 -13.37 1.23 -5.19
N ALA A 184 -13.47 2.32 -4.44
CA ALA A 184 -14.77 2.84 -3.99
C ALA A 184 -15.69 3.17 -5.19
N GLY A 185 -15.14 3.72 -6.27
CA GLY A 185 -15.90 4.06 -7.47
C GLY A 185 -16.50 2.85 -8.21
N GLN A 186 -15.91 1.66 -8.06
CA GLN A 186 -16.40 0.41 -8.68
C GLN A 186 -17.52 -0.27 -7.91
N VAL A 187 -17.71 0.07 -6.62
CA VAL A 187 -18.52 -0.74 -5.68
C VAL A 187 -19.58 0.08 -4.95
N LEU A 188 -19.38 1.38 -4.79
CA LEU A 188 -20.40 2.28 -4.28
C LEU A 188 -21.36 2.68 -5.41
N SER A 189 -22.64 2.73 -5.12
CA SER A 189 -23.70 3.10 -6.06
C SER A 189 -23.59 4.54 -6.56
N ASP A 190 -24.10 4.78 -7.77
CA ASP A 190 -24.02 6.06 -8.49
C ASP A 190 -24.72 7.23 -7.76
N ASN A 191 -25.69 6.91 -6.88
CA ASN A 191 -26.37 7.92 -6.06
C ASN A 191 -25.53 8.45 -4.89
N ILE A 192 -24.40 7.84 -4.55
CA ILE A 192 -23.51 8.32 -3.48
C ILE A 192 -22.59 9.39 -4.06
N ARG A 193 -22.65 10.62 -3.52
CA ARG A 193 -21.92 11.78 -4.04
C ARG A 193 -20.75 12.20 -3.16
N GLU A 194 -20.91 12.09 -1.84
CA GLU A 194 -19.87 12.47 -0.89
C GLU A 194 -19.75 11.45 0.22
N VAL A 195 -18.51 11.14 0.58
CA VAL A 195 -18.17 10.23 1.65
C VAL A 195 -17.02 10.79 2.49
N GLU A 196 -16.92 10.32 3.72
CA GLU A 196 -15.84 10.63 4.64
C GLU A 196 -15.10 9.35 5.02
N SER A 197 -13.77 9.40 5.03
CA SER A 197 -12.94 8.33 5.60
C SER A 197 -11.76 8.92 6.33
N SER A 198 -11.51 8.47 7.55
CA SER A 198 -10.43 8.98 8.42
C SER A 198 -10.44 10.51 8.59
N GLY A 199 -11.63 11.12 8.63
CA GLY A 199 -11.81 12.57 8.76
C GLY A 199 -11.51 13.38 7.49
N ILE A 200 -11.31 12.71 6.34
CA ILE A 200 -11.13 13.35 5.04
C ILE A 200 -12.41 13.15 4.22
N GLN A 201 -12.95 14.24 3.68
CA GLN A 201 -14.10 14.22 2.78
C GLN A 201 -13.65 14.00 1.33
N TYR A 202 -14.41 13.17 0.62
CA TYR A 202 -14.19 12.82 -0.76
C TYR A 202 -15.48 12.97 -1.56
N GLN A 203 -15.38 13.56 -2.75
CA GLN A 203 -16.48 13.79 -3.66
C GLN A 203 -16.34 12.93 -4.92
N ARG A 204 -17.45 12.39 -5.40
CA ARG A 204 -17.50 11.59 -6.62
C ARG A 204 -17.40 12.47 -7.86
N ASN A 205 -16.47 12.15 -8.76
CA ASN A 205 -16.45 12.73 -10.11
C ASN A 205 -17.40 11.99 -11.05
N GLY A 206 -18.12 12.70 -11.92
CA GLY A 206 -19.05 12.10 -12.89
C GLY A 206 -20.21 11.33 -12.23
N LEU A 207 -20.90 10.48 -13.01
CA LEU A 207 -22.02 9.65 -12.56
C LEU A 207 -21.53 8.48 -11.70
N ASN A 208 -20.55 7.72 -12.20
CA ASN A 208 -20.01 6.53 -11.54
C ASN A 208 -18.48 6.56 -11.38
N GLY A 209 -17.88 7.76 -11.39
CA GLY A 209 -16.44 7.95 -11.25
C GLY A 209 -15.88 7.65 -9.87
N GLU A 210 -14.59 7.89 -9.74
CA GLU A 210 -13.85 7.73 -8.48
C GLU A 210 -14.11 8.90 -7.54
N PHE A 211 -13.82 8.68 -6.26
CA PHE A 211 -13.93 9.67 -5.20
C PHE A 211 -12.58 10.34 -4.97
N PHE A 212 -12.57 11.67 -4.97
CA PHE A 212 -11.39 12.49 -4.73
C PHE A 212 -11.63 13.50 -3.63
N SER A 213 -10.64 13.73 -2.78
CA SER A 213 -10.64 14.80 -1.79
C SER A 213 -10.42 16.15 -2.47
N GLN A 214 -10.63 17.24 -1.73
CA GLN A 214 -10.41 18.60 -2.24
C GLN A 214 -8.97 18.83 -2.71
N ASP A 215 -7.99 18.17 -2.09
CA ASP A 215 -6.59 18.21 -2.52
C ASP A 215 -6.30 17.32 -3.74
N GLY A 216 -7.30 16.63 -4.31
CA GLY A 216 -7.17 15.80 -5.50
C GLY A 216 -6.63 14.38 -5.26
N LYS A 217 -6.51 13.94 -4.00
CA LYS A 217 -6.16 12.56 -3.69
C LYS A 217 -7.35 11.64 -3.83
N ARG A 218 -7.12 10.43 -4.34
CA ARG A 218 -8.17 9.44 -4.53
C ARG A 218 -8.47 8.72 -3.22
N LEU A 219 -9.74 8.41 -2.98
CA LEU A 219 -10.13 7.51 -1.89
C LEU A 219 -9.62 6.09 -2.17
N LEU A 220 -8.80 5.57 -1.26
CA LEU A 220 -8.33 4.19 -1.30
C LEU A 220 -9.15 3.37 -0.31
N ILE A 221 -9.63 2.20 -0.75
CA ILE A 221 -10.26 1.22 0.13
C ILE A 221 -9.31 0.06 0.36
N HIS A 222 -9.07 -0.21 1.64
CA HIS A 222 -8.20 -1.24 2.15
C HIS A 222 -8.95 -2.08 3.19
N GLU A 223 -8.29 -3.12 3.68
CA GLU A 223 -8.76 -3.92 4.79
C GLU A 223 -9.15 -3.02 6.00
N LYS A 224 -10.37 -3.19 6.53
CA LYS A 224 -10.95 -2.38 7.62
C LYS A 224 -11.12 -0.88 7.30
N THR A 225 -11.10 -0.49 6.04
CA THR A 225 -11.41 0.92 5.71
C THR A 225 -12.85 1.20 6.06
N GLN A 226 -13.05 2.23 6.89
CA GLN A 226 -14.37 2.72 7.26
C GLN A 226 -14.73 3.93 6.43
N ILE A 227 -15.92 3.91 5.84
CA ILE A 227 -16.47 4.99 5.03
C ILE A 227 -17.82 5.38 5.61
N ASN A 228 -17.98 6.65 5.93
CA ASN A 228 -19.25 7.25 6.29
C ASN A 228 -19.82 8.00 5.08
N ILE A 229 -21.08 7.74 4.71
CA ILE A 229 -21.73 8.42 3.59
C ILE A 229 -22.32 9.74 4.07
N ILE A 230 -21.80 10.83 3.51
CA ILE A 230 -22.16 12.19 3.89
C ILE A 230 -23.31 12.72 3.04
N LYS A 231 -23.29 12.44 1.73
CA LYS A 231 -24.26 12.99 0.79
C LYS A 231 -24.70 11.97 -0.27
N PHE A 232 -26.01 11.87 -0.42
CA PHE A 232 -26.69 11.23 -1.55
C PHE A 232 -27.07 12.30 -2.59
N GLY A 233 -27.05 11.93 -3.87
CA GLY A 233 -27.46 12.80 -4.97
C GLY A 233 -28.98 12.83 -5.07
N SER A 234 -29.53 14.01 -5.31
CA SER A 234 -30.98 14.14 -5.54
C SER A 234 -31.37 13.51 -6.88
N GLU A 235 -32.66 13.21 -7.05
CA GLU A 235 -33.17 12.68 -8.32
C GLU A 235 -32.87 13.65 -9.48
N GLU A 236 -32.96 14.96 -9.25
CA GLU A 236 -32.63 15.99 -10.23
C GLU A 236 -31.14 16.01 -10.58
N GLU A 237 -30.24 15.88 -9.59
CA GLU A 237 -28.79 15.82 -9.81
C GLU A 237 -28.43 14.59 -10.66
N LEU A 238 -28.97 13.41 -10.30
CA LEU A 238 -28.71 12.16 -11.02
C LEU A 238 -29.31 12.18 -12.43
N LYS A 239 -30.49 12.77 -12.60
CA LYS A 239 -31.09 12.97 -13.92
C LYS A 239 -30.23 13.89 -14.77
N ALA A 240 -29.76 15.02 -14.24
CA ALA A 240 -28.89 15.94 -14.96
C ALA A 240 -27.57 15.29 -15.40
N LEU A 241 -26.96 14.47 -14.54
CA LEU A 241 -25.76 13.69 -14.90
C LEU A 241 -26.05 12.67 -16.01
N ASN A 242 -27.17 11.95 -15.93
CA ASN A 242 -27.58 11.02 -16.99
C ASN A 242 -27.88 11.73 -18.31
N ASP A 243 -28.56 12.88 -18.28
CA ASP A 243 -28.84 13.69 -19.46
C ASP A 243 -27.53 14.21 -20.08
N GLN A 244 -26.54 14.57 -19.27
CA GLN A 244 -25.21 14.93 -19.73
C GLN A 244 -24.50 13.76 -20.41
N VAL A 245 -24.56 12.56 -19.83
CA VAL A 245 -24.01 11.32 -20.43
C VAL A 245 -24.68 11.07 -21.78
N ASN A 246 -26.02 11.07 -21.82
CA ASN A 246 -26.81 10.84 -23.02
C ASN A 246 -26.56 11.90 -24.11
N SER A 247 -26.38 13.16 -23.73
CA SER A 247 -26.11 14.22 -24.71
C SER A 247 -24.71 14.11 -25.29
N LYS A 248 -23.70 13.88 -24.44
CA LYS A 248 -22.29 13.78 -24.86
C LYS A 248 -21.99 12.47 -25.61
N SER A 249 -22.73 11.40 -25.35
CA SER A 249 -22.51 10.11 -26.02
C SER A 249 -23.02 10.05 -27.46
N LYS A 250 -23.94 10.94 -27.86
CA LYS A 250 -24.61 10.92 -29.19
C LYS A 250 -23.65 10.83 -30.37
N GLU A 251 -22.52 11.53 -30.32
CA GLU A 251 -21.54 11.54 -31.41
C GLU A 251 -20.72 10.23 -31.53
N PHE A 252 -20.77 9.37 -30.50
CA PHE A 252 -20.02 8.12 -30.44
C PHE A 252 -20.87 6.88 -30.71
N ILE A 253 -22.19 7.02 -30.79
CA ILE A 253 -23.11 5.91 -31.06
C ILE A 253 -22.80 5.31 -32.44
N GLY A 254 -22.64 3.99 -32.50
CA GLY A 254 -22.29 3.24 -33.71
C GLY A 254 -20.80 3.30 -34.09
N THR A 255 -19.96 3.97 -33.31
CA THR A 255 -18.51 4.00 -33.55
C THR A 255 -17.79 2.81 -32.90
N PRO A 256 -16.61 2.40 -33.40
CA PRO A 256 -15.81 1.35 -32.75
C PRO A 256 -15.39 1.64 -31.31
N ASN A 257 -15.54 2.89 -30.83
CA ASN A 257 -15.19 3.31 -29.48
C ASN A 257 -16.41 3.69 -28.63
N GLU A 258 -17.63 3.36 -29.06
CA GLU A 258 -18.88 3.75 -28.38
C GLU A 258 -18.83 3.45 -26.88
N THR A 259 -18.53 2.20 -26.51
CA THR A 259 -18.48 1.76 -25.11
C THR A 259 -17.41 2.51 -24.31
N LEU A 260 -16.22 2.70 -24.88
CA LEU A 260 -15.14 3.44 -24.22
C LEU A 260 -15.53 4.91 -24.00
N ALA A 261 -16.17 5.54 -24.98
CA ALA A 261 -16.65 6.90 -24.89
C ALA A 261 -17.68 7.05 -23.76
N ILE A 262 -18.71 6.20 -23.76
CA ILE A 262 -19.80 6.24 -22.78
C ILE A 262 -19.27 6.05 -21.36
N GLU A 263 -18.42 5.05 -21.13
CA GLU A 263 -17.86 4.81 -19.79
C GLU A 263 -16.89 5.92 -19.36
N SER A 264 -16.14 6.52 -20.30
CA SER A 264 -15.29 7.68 -20.00
C SER A 264 -16.13 8.88 -19.51
N ILE A 265 -17.25 9.17 -20.19
CA ILE A 265 -18.15 10.26 -19.79
C ILE A 265 -18.76 9.99 -18.42
N LYS A 266 -19.21 8.76 -18.15
CA LYS A 266 -19.77 8.40 -16.82
C LYS A 266 -18.76 8.57 -15.70
N LYS A 267 -17.47 8.31 -15.96
CA LYS A 267 -16.37 8.52 -15.00
C LYS A 267 -15.93 9.99 -14.89
N GLY A 268 -16.49 10.89 -15.69
CA GLY A 268 -16.18 12.32 -15.68
C GLY A 268 -14.94 12.72 -16.50
N TYR A 269 -14.56 11.90 -17.49
CA TYR A 269 -13.44 12.20 -18.39
C TYR A 269 -13.92 12.70 -19.76
N ASP A 270 -13.05 13.42 -20.46
CA ASP A 270 -13.28 13.78 -21.87
C ASP A 270 -13.13 12.53 -22.76
N PRO A 271 -14.21 12.03 -23.39
CA PRO A 271 -14.16 10.81 -24.18
C PRO A 271 -13.20 10.91 -25.38
N LYS A 272 -13.06 12.09 -26.01
CA LYS A 272 -12.17 12.24 -27.17
C LYS A 272 -10.72 12.06 -26.75
N PHE A 273 -10.32 12.70 -25.66
CA PHE A 273 -8.97 12.55 -25.12
C PHE A 273 -8.65 11.10 -24.75
N ILE A 274 -9.58 10.42 -24.08
CA ILE A 274 -9.40 9.03 -23.67
C ILE A 274 -9.30 8.10 -24.89
N ILE A 275 -10.13 8.29 -25.92
CA ILE A 275 -10.05 7.53 -27.16
C ILE A 275 -8.70 7.77 -27.85
N SER A 276 -8.26 9.02 -27.99
CA SER A 276 -6.95 9.31 -28.58
C SER A 276 -5.81 8.69 -27.76
N LEU A 277 -5.94 8.58 -26.45
CA LEU A 277 -4.93 7.98 -25.58
C LEU A 277 -4.87 6.44 -25.68
N ILE A 278 -6.02 5.75 -25.51
CA ILE A 278 -6.08 4.29 -25.35
C ILE A 278 -7.01 3.55 -26.34
N GLY A 279 -7.73 4.25 -27.22
CA GLY A 279 -8.71 3.65 -28.14
C GLY A 279 -8.15 2.50 -29.00
N ASP A 280 -6.92 2.63 -29.50
CA ASP A 280 -6.26 1.58 -30.31
C ASP A 280 -6.10 0.24 -29.58
N LYS A 281 -6.10 0.23 -28.24
CA LYS A 281 -6.04 -0.99 -27.43
C LYS A 281 -7.30 -1.84 -27.58
N PHE A 282 -8.42 -1.20 -27.91
CA PHE A 282 -9.74 -1.81 -27.98
C PHE A 282 -10.13 -2.07 -29.44
N ILE A 283 -9.91 -1.12 -30.36
CA ILE A 283 -10.32 -1.27 -31.78
C ILE A 283 -9.77 -2.54 -32.45
N ASN A 284 -8.53 -2.94 -32.14
CA ASN A 284 -7.87 -4.06 -32.82
C ASN A 284 -8.13 -5.44 -32.20
N LYS A 285 -8.98 -5.54 -31.18
CA LYS A 285 -9.31 -6.79 -30.51
C LYS A 285 -10.80 -7.04 -30.66
N ASN A 286 -11.19 -8.11 -31.34
CA ASN A 286 -12.60 -8.43 -31.56
C ASN A 286 -13.39 -8.78 -30.28
N ASP A 287 -12.74 -8.87 -29.11
CA ASP A 287 -13.29 -9.46 -27.87
C ASP A 287 -13.08 -8.63 -26.59
N TYR A 288 -12.87 -7.30 -26.64
CA TYR A 288 -12.75 -6.54 -25.39
C TYR A 288 -14.09 -6.44 -24.66
N LYS A 289 -14.07 -6.67 -23.35
CA LYS A 289 -15.26 -6.59 -22.50
C LYS A 289 -15.33 -5.26 -21.76
N LYS A 290 -16.51 -4.92 -21.24
CA LYS A 290 -16.74 -3.68 -20.49
C LYS A 290 -15.81 -3.56 -19.27
N GLU A 291 -15.49 -4.67 -18.63
CA GLU A 291 -14.62 -4.72 -17.45
C GLU A 291 -13.19 -4.32 -17.78
N ASP A 292 -12.74 -4.54 -19.03
CA ASP A 292 -11.40 -4.14 -19.49
C ASP A 292 -11.30 -2.62 -19.59
N ILE A 293 -12.37 -1.98 -20.05
CA ILE A 293 -12.50 -0.52 -20.07
C ILE A 293 -12.53 0.01 -18.63
N GLU A 294 -13.28 -0.63 -17.74
CA GLU A 294 -13.36 -0.25 -16.32
C GLU A 294 -11.98 -0.32 -15.63
N VAL A 295 -11.17 -1.35 -15.92
CA VAL A 295 -9.79 -1.48 -15.43
C VAL A 295 -8.90 -0.35 -15.97
N GLU A 296 -8.94 -0.05 -17.26
CA GLU A 296 -8.10 1.01 -17.85
C GLU A 296 -8.49 2.40 -17.33
N LEU A 297 -9.79 2.70 -17.20
CA LEU A 297 -10.26 3.96 -16.61
C LEU A 297 -9.91 4.07 -15.12
N THR A 298 -9.90 2.95 -14.40
CA THR A 298 -9.40 2.88 -13.02
C THR A 298 -7.90 3.18 -12.96
N ASN A 299 -7.12 2.67 -13.93
CA ASN A 299 -5.69 2.98 -14.02
C ASN A 299 -5.44 4.47 -14.27
N ILE A 300 -6.28 5.13 -15.08
CA ILE A 300 -6.23 6.59 -15.27
C ILE A 300 -6.46 7.33 -13.95
N ALA A 301 -7.46 6.92 -13.16
CA ALA A 301 -7.69 7.52 -11.84
C ALA A 301 -6.53 7.27 -10.85
N LYS A 302 -5.89 6.09 -10.90
CA LYS A 302 -4.66 5.81 -10.13
C LYS A 302 -3.52 6.75 -10.56
N ILE A 303 -3.36 6.99 -11.86
CA ILE A 303 -2.38 7.93 -12.39
C ILE A 303 -2.71 9.36 -11.95
N GLN A 304 -3.99 9.75 -11.86
CA GLN A 304 -4.41 11.03 -11.30
C GLN A 304 -3.99 11.19 -9.84
N ASN A 305 -4.17 10.16 -9.01
CA ASN A 305 -3.69 10.17 -7.63
C ASN A 305 -2.17 10.39 -7.57
N ASN A 306 -1.41 9.64 -8.37
CA ASN A 306 0.05 9.76 -8.42
C ASN A 306 0.51 11.13 -8.93
N PHE A 307 -0.22 11.70 -9.89
CA PHE A 307 0.05 13.06 -10.37
C PHE A 307 -0.03 14.07 -9.23
N LYS A 308 -1.03 13.94 -8.35
CA LYS A 308 -1.18 14.82 -7.20
C LYS A 308 -0.08 14.64 -6.16
N GLU A 309 0.41 13.41 -5.98
CA GLU A 309 1.55 13.12 -5.11
C GLU A 309 2.86 13.72 -5.66
N ASP A 310 3.05 13.65 -6.97
CA ASP A 310 4.24 14.14 -7.67
C ASP A 310 4.22 15.68 -7.83
N TYR A 311 3.06 16.27 -8.12
CA TYR A 311 2.89 17.69 -8.45
C TYR A 311 1.79 18.33 -7.57
N LYS A 312 2.12 18.57 -6.31
CA LYS A 312 1.16 19.02 -5.27
C LYS A 312 0.45 20.34 -5.61
N ASP A 313 1.09 21.23 -6.35
CA ASP A 313 0.53 22.56 -6.68
C ASP A 313 -0.20 22.57 -8.03
N GLU A 314 -0.12 21.47 -8.79
CA GLU A 314 -0.80 21.34 -10.06
C GLU A 314 -2.22 20.77 -9.87
N ILE A 315 -3.10 21.13 -10.79
CA ILE A 315 -4.48 20.65 -10.87
C ILE A 315 -4.59 19.63 -11.99
N ALA A 316 -5.28 18.52 -11.73
CA ALA A 316 -5.48 17.47 -12.73
C ALA A 316 -6.55 17.86 -13.75
N ILE A 317 -7.64 18.42 -13.24
CA ILE A 317 -8.80 18.87 -13.99
C ILE A 317 -8.93 20.36 -13.74
N ASP A 318 -9.09 21.14 -14.81
CA ASP A 318 -9.29 22.59 -14.72
C ASP A 318 -10.74 22.94 -14.31
N ASN A 319 -10.99 24.24 -14.12
CA ASN A 319 -12.30 24.74 -13.67
C ASN A 319 -13.42 24.48 -14.70
N ASP A 320 -13.07 24.22 -15.97
CA ASP A 320 -14.02 23.87 -17.03
C ASP A 320 -14.30 22.36 -17.10
N GLY A 321 -13.70 21.58 -16.18
CA GLY A 321 -13.83 20.13 -16.14
C GLY A 321 -12.97 19.41 -17.18
N LYS A 322 -11.98 20.09 -17.79
CA LYS A 322 -11.08 19.51 -18.79
C LYS A 322 -9.78 19.05 -18.16
N ILE A 323 -9.15 18.07 -18.80
CA ILE A 323 -7.82 17.61 -18.40
C ILE A 323 -6.81 18.74 -18.61
N SER A 324 -6.10 19.12 -17.55
CA SER A 324 -5.10 20.18 -17.62
C SER A 324 -3.92 19.77 -18.50
N SER A 325 -3.19 20.75 -19.05
CA SER A 325 -1.97 20.45 -19.83
C SER A 325 -0.92 19.65 -19.05
N SER A 326 -0.76 19.94 -17.76
CA SER A 326 0.19 19.23 -16.90
C SER A 326 -0.22 17.77 -16.68
N PHE A 327 -1.51 17.54 -16.40
CA PHE A 327 -2.00 16.18 -16.22
C PHE A 327 -2.12 15.39 -17.53
N ALA A 328 -2.48 16.03 -18.64
CA ALA A 328 -2.43 15.43 -19.97
C ALA A 328 -1.02 14.92 -20.28
N GLY A 329 0.01 15.76 -20.06
CA GLY A 329 1.41 15.36 -20.22
C GLY A 329 1.74 14.15 -19.35
N TYR A 330 1.36 14.20 -18.08
CA TYR A 330 1.59 13.11 -17.13
C TYR A 330 0.92 11.80 -17.56
N LEU A 331 -0.34 11.84 -18.00
CA LEU A 331 -1.07 10.68 -18.51
C LEU A 331 -0.39 10.09 -19.75
N ILE A 332 -0.09 10.93 -20.75
CA ILE A 332 0.48 10.47 -22.02
C ILE A 332 1.86 9.84 -21.78
N ASN A 333 2.74 10.48 -20.98
CA ASN A 333 4.05 9.93 -20.66
C ASN A 333 4.00 8.61 -19.88
N ASN A 334 2.92 8.33 -19.15
CA ASN A 334 2.78 7.08 -18.38
C ASN A 334 2.08 5.96 -19.17
N ILE A 335 1.22 6.32 -20.13
CA ILE A 335 0.39 5.35 -20.85
C ILE A 335 0.91 5.11 -22.27
N ASN A 336 1.18 6.17 -23.03
CA ASN A 336 1.62 6.08 -24.42
C ASN A 336 2.45 7.30 -24.86
N PRO A 337 3.74 7.39 -24.49
CA PRO A 337 4.60 8.54 -24.82
C PRO A 337 4.70 8.85 -26.32
N ALA A 338 4.49 7.85 -27.18
CA ALA A 338 4.54 8.03 -28.63
C ALA A 338 3.42 8.95 -29.16
N LYS A 339 2.36 9.17 -28.37
CA LYS A 339 1.20 10.00 -28.75
C LYS A 339 1.29 11.46 -28.30
N ILE A 340 2.39 11.90 -27.68
CA ILE A 340 2.53 13.27 -27.17
C ILE A 340 2.30 14.31 -28.28
N GLU A 341 2.94 14.15 -29.43
CA GLU A 341 2.85 15.10 -30.53
C GLU A 341 1.44 15.15 -31.12
N SER A 342 0.83 13.97 -31.37
CA SER A 342 -0.51 13.88 -31.98
C SER A 342 -1.59 14.41 -31.04
N ILE A 343 -1.59 14.01 -29.77
CA ILE A 343 -2.57 14.47 -28.77
C ILE A 343 -2.33 15.95 -28.45
N GLY A 344 -1.08 16.39 -28.34
CA GLY A 344 -0.77 17.81 -28.12
C GLY A 344 -1.33 18.70 -29.22
N LYS A 345 -1.18 18.30 -30.48
CA LYS A 345 -1.74 19.02 -31.62
C LYS A 345 -3.27 18.93 -31.68
N GLU A 346 -3.85 17.75 -31.47
CA GLU A 346 -5.29 17.50 -31.56
C GLU A 346 -6.08 18.31 -30.52
N PHE A 347 -5.57 18.39 -29.28
CA PHE A 347 -6.26 19.05 -28.16
C PHE A 347 -5.71 20.45 -27.85
N GLY A 348 -4.77 20.95 -28.65
CA GLY A 348 -4.22 22.30 -28.50
C GLY A 348 -3.36 22.50 -27.25
N TYR A 349 -2.73 21.43 -26.73
CA TYR A 349 -1.79 21.54 -25.63
C TYR A 349 -0.41 22.01 -26.10
N ASP A 350 0.31 22.72 -25.23
CA ASP A 350 1.73 22.98 -25.43
C ASP A 350 2.53 21.68 -25.35
N ILE A 351 3.02 21.21 -26.50
CA ILE A 351 3.80 19.97 -26.65
C ILE A 351 5.06 19.98 -25.78
N ASN A 352 5.73 21.12 -25.63
CA ASN A 352 6.93 21.21 -24.79
C ASN A 352 6.55 20.99 -23.33
N LYS A 353 5.43 21.60 -22.89
CA LYS A 353 4.88 21.38 -21.57
C LYS A 353 4.45 19.92 -21.37
N LEU A 354 3.82 19.27 -22.35
CA LEU A 354 3.45 17.85 -22.22
C LEU A 354 4.68 16.95 -21.95
N LYS A 355 5.83 17.24 -22.55
CA LYS A 355 7.07 16.47 -22.37
C LYS A 355 7.70 16.64 -20.98
N THR A 356 7.37 17.71 -20.24
CA THR A 356 7.96 17.94 -18.91
C THR A 356 7.25 17.13 -17.82
N TYR A 357 5.93 16.95 -17.92
CA TYR A 357 5.17 16.23 -16.92
C TYR A 357 5.20 14.73 -17.20
N LYS A 358 6.08 14.04 -16.50
CA LYS A 358 6.16 12.58 -16.44
C LYS A 358 6.00 12.14 -14.99
N ARG A 359 5.77 10.85 -14.77
CA ARG A 359 5.91 10.28 -13.43
C ARG A 359 7.23 10.75 -12.88
N ILE A 360 7.15 11.53 -11.82
CA ILE A 360 8.33 11.71 -11.00
C ILE A 360 8.43 10.32 -10.39
N ASN A 361 9.46 9.56 -10.75
CA ASN A 361 9.82 8.38 -9.97
C ASN A 361 10.16 8.94 -8.61
N ASN A 362 9.14 9.16 -7.78
CA ASN A 362 9.17 10.21 -6.79
C ASN A 362 10.37 9.87 -5.90
N PRO A 363 11.44 10.68 -5.96
CA PRO A 363 12.55 10.57 -5.06
C PRO A 363 12.08 11.12 -3.69
N SER A 364 10.82 10.90 -3.30
CA SER A 364 10.22 11.42 -2.08
C SER A 364 10.80 10.77 -0.82
N LEU A 365 11.79 9.91 -1.00
CA LEU A 365 12.88 9.75 -0.05
C LEU A 365 14.26 10.02 -0.69
N GLY A 366 14.38 9.74 -1.98
CA GLY A 366 15.37 10.15 -2.99
C GLY A 366 15.94 11.58 -3.07
N GLY A 367 16.40 12.23 -1.99
CA GLY A 367 17.36 13.35 -2.12
C GLY A 367 18.38 13.06 -3.23
N GLY A 368 18.56 14.02 -4.15
CA GLY A 368 19.29 13.90 -5.42
C GLY A 368 20.72 13.35 -5.27
N PRO A 369 21.54 13.37 -6.34
CA PRO A 369 22.87 12.75 -6.31
C PRO A 369 23.60 13.12 -5.02
N ILE A 370 23.98 12.09 -4.24
CA ILE A 370 24.60 12.32 -2.94
C ILE A 370 25.99 12.87 -3.21
N ASN A 371 26.32 13.99 -2.57
CA ASN A 371 27.68 14.48 -2.53
C ASN A 371 28.34 14.03 -1.22
N PRO A 372 29.28 13.07 -1.24
CA PRO A 372 29.97 12.63 -0.03
C PRO A 372 30.66 13.76 0.73
N GLU A 373 31.04 14.85 0.05
CA GLU A 373 31.69 16.00 0.67
C GLU A 373 30.83 16.76 1.67
N ASN A 374 29.51 16.60 1.59
CA ASN A 374 28.55 17.23 2.50
C ASN A 374 28.25 16.37 3.74
N ILE A 375 28.82 15.17 3.82
CA ILE A 375 28.62 14.26 4.95
C ILE A 375 29.56 14.64 6.08
N ASN A 376 29.01 14.77 7.28
CA ASN A 376 29.75 15.13 8.48
C ASN A 376 29.27 14.28 9.63
N ILE A 377 30.13 13.38 10.10
CA ILE A 377 29.82 12.46 11.19
C ILE A 377 30.68 12.85 12.38
N ASP A 378 30.04 13.15 13.50
CA ASP A 378 30.72 13.57 14.72
C ASP A 378 31.78 12.55 15.14
N GLY A 379 33.02 13.02 15.30
CA GLY A 379 34.15 12.20 15.72
C GLY A 379 34.78 11.32 14.63
N ILE A 380 34.39 11.47 13.36
CA ILE A 380 34.95 10.72 12.23
C ILE A 380 35.45 11.70 11.17
N SER A 381 36.71 11.57 10.76
CA SER A 381 37.29 12.49 9.78
C SER A 381 36.75 12.23 8.37
N LYS A 382 36.80 13.25 7.50
CA LYS A 382 36.40 13.10 6.10
C LYS A 382 37.22 12.03 5.37
N GLU A 383 38.50 11.91 5.69
CA GLU A 383 39.39 10.90 5.13
C GLU A 383 38.93 9.50 5.52
N GLU A 384 38.53 9.30 6.78
CA GLU A 384 38.01 8.01 7.25
C GLU A 384 36.68 7.65 6.58
N ILE A 385 35.78 8.63 6.39
CA ILE A 385 34.53 8.43 5.63
C ILE A 385 34.85 8.05 4.18
N ASN A 386 35.71 8.80 3.51
CA ASN A 386 36.08 8.56 2.12
C ASN A 386 36.77 7.22 1.92
N GLU A 387 37.61 6.79 2.87
CA GLU A 387 38.23 5.46 2.82
C GLU A 387 37.19 4.36 3.05
N CYS A 388 36.29 4.55 4.01
CA CYS A 388 35.18 3.63 4.27
C CYS A 388 34.30 3.44 3.02
N LEU A 389 34.00 4.50 2.27
CA LEU A 389 33.18 4.44 1.05
C LEU A 389 33.85 3.74 -0.14
N LYS A 390 35.15 3.44 -0.09
CA LYS A 390 35.82 2.62 -1.12
C LYS A 390 35.62 1.12 -0.91
N ASN A 391 35.21 0.71 0.29
CA ASN A 391 35.00 -0.70 0.61
C ASN A 391 33.85 -1.30 -0.22
N LYS A 392 33.96 -2.60 -0.50
CA LYS A 392 32.92 -3.38 -1.18
C LYS A 392 32.23 -4.38 -0.26
N ILE A 393 32.69 -4.49 0.99
CA ILE A 393 32.14 -5.40 1.99
C ILE A 393 32.03 -4.66 3.32
N PHE A 394 30.82 -4.59 3.85
CA PHE A 394 30.46 -3.95 5.12
C PHE A 394 29.84 -4.98 6.04
N ARG A 395 30.67 -5.67 6.83
CA ARG A 395 30.19 -6.77 7.68
C ARG A 395 29.13 -6.24 8.66
N PRO A 396 27.99 -6.93 8.84
CA PRO A 396 26.96 -6.53 9.79
C PRO A 396 27.54 -6.22 11.18
N GLY A 397 27.21 -5.05 11.72
CA GLY A 397 27.68 -4.56 13.01
C GLY A 397 29.14 -4.07 13.04
N SER A 398 29.88 -4.10 11.93
CA SER A 398 31.26 -3.59 11.90
C SER A 398 31.31 -2.07 11.96
N LYS A 399 32.47 -1.52 12.37
CA LYS A 399 32.69 -0.07 12.41
C LYS A 399 32.39 0.57 11.05
N GLU A 400 32.88 -0.05 9.98
CA GLU A 400 32.70 0.42 8.60
C GLU A 400 31.23 0.40 8.19
N ALA A 401 30.47 -0.64 8.57
CA ALA A 401 29.05 -0.71 8.29
C ALA A 401 28.28 0.39 9.04
N VAL A 402 28.62 0.64 10.31
CA VAL A 402 28.04 1.74 11.10
C VAL A 402 28.38 3.10 10.50
N ILE A 403 29.62 3.32 10.03
CA ILE A 403 30.02 4.57 9.35
C ILE A 403 29.20 4.76 8.08
N LEU A 404 29.13 3.74 7.22
CA LEU A 404 28.35 3.77 5.99
C LEU A 404 26.88 4.11 6.26
N PHE A 405 26.24 3.42 7.21
CA PHE A 405 24.85 3.68 7.52
C PHE A 405 24.61 5.00 8.22
N THR A 406 25.58 5.53 8.97
CA THR A 406 25.48 6.88 9.56
C THR A 406 25.51 7.94 8.47
N ALA A 407 26.43 7.82 7.51
CA ALA A 407 26.51 8.64 6.31
C ALA A 407 25.20 8.56 5.48
N ALA A 408 24.67 7.34 5.33
CA ALA A 408 23.42 7.11 4.63
C ALA A 408 22.20 7.71 5.37
N CYS A 409 22.13 7.60 6.71
CA CYS A 409 21.06 8.19 7.50
C CYS A 409 21.02 9.71 7.34
N GLN A 410 22.19 10.38 7.41
CA GLN A 410 22.30 11.82 7.16
C GLN A 410 21.80 12.18 5.76
N SER A 411 22.25 11.45 4.74
CA SER A 411 21.88 11.69 3.33
C SER A 411 20.40 11.40 3.03
N ALA A 412 19.79 10.49 3.79
CA ALA A 412 18.42 10.05 3.61
C ALA A 412 17.42 10.79 4.52
N GLY A 413 17.89 11.66 5.43
CA GLY A 413 17.04 12.32 6.43
C GLY A 413 16.42 11.32 7.42
N MET A 414 17.21 10.33 7.83
CA MET A 414 16.82 9.31 8.82
C MET A 414 17.51 9.55 10.16
N PRO A 415 16.94 9.08 11.27
CA PRO A 415 17.61 9.14 12.55
C PRO A 415 18.94 8.38 12.53
N GLN A 416 20.00 8.98 13.08
CA GLN A 416 21.34 8.39 13.01
C GLN A 416 21.46 7.11 13.84
N GLU A 417 20.63 6.94 14.88
CA GLU A 417 20.58 5.73 15.68
C GLU A 417 20.25 4.46 14.86
N TRP A 418 19.58 4.60 13.70
CA TRP A 418 19.34 3.48 12.80
C TRP A 418 20.64 2.82 12.33
N ALA A 419 21.71 3.60 12.17
CA ALA A 419 23.01 3.06 11.74
C ALA A 419 23.60 2.04 12.73
N LYS A 420 23.18 2.09 13.99
CA LYS A 420 23.59 1.17 15.07
C LYS A 420 22.50 0.15 15.42
N SER A 421 21.31 0.23 14.80
CA SER A 421 20.19 -0.70 15.05
C SER A 421 20.59 -2.13 14.72
N GLY A 422 20.42 -3.04 15.69
CA GLY A 422 20.69 -4.46 15.48
C GLY A 422 19.84 -5.04 14.37
N GLU A 423 18.59 -4.58 14.25
CA GLU A 423 17.61 -5.01 13.25
C GLU A 423 18.05 -4.64 11.84
N LEU A 424 18.57 -3.42 11.62
CA LEU A 424 19.13 -3.02 10.33
C LEU A 424 20.29 -3.95 9.92
N HIS A 425 21.21 -4.23 10.84
CA HIS A 425 22.36 -5.10 10.58
C HIS A 425 21.95 -6.56 10.37
N LYS A 426 20.88 -7.04 11.03
CA LYS A 426 20.30 -8.36 10.75
C LYS A 426 19.72 -8.43 9.34
N ILE A 427 19.00 -7.39 8.88
CA ILE A 427 18.52 -7.31 7.48
C ILE A 427 19.71 -7.31 6.53
N LEU A 428 20.74 -6.49 6.77
CA LEU A 428 21.96 -6.45 5.96
C LEU A 428 22.61 -7.83 5.84
N SER A 429 22.69 -8.57 6.96
CA SER A 429 23.23 -9.92 7.01
C SER A 429 22.46 -10.87 6.09
N LYS A 430 21.12 -10.82 6.14
CA LYS A 430 20.23 -11.70 5.36
C LYS A 430 20.23 -11.36 3.87
N GLU A 431 20.17 -10.08 3.53
CA GLU A 431 20.02 -9.64 2.15
C GLU A 431 21.32 -9.78 1.37
N SER A 432 22.40 -9.18 1.88
CA SER A 432 23.65 -9.08 1.12
C SER A 432 24.87 -9.62 1.84
N ASN A 433 24.76 -9.90 3.14
CA ASN A 433 25.90 -10.13 4.02
C ASN A 433 26.93 -8.99 3.93
N GLY A 434 26.46 -7.76 3.68
CA GLY A 434 27.31 -6.58 3.55
C GLY A 434 27.98 -6.38 2.20
N VAL A 435 27.70 -7.23 1.20
CA VAL A 435 28.37 -7.16 -0.11
C VAL A 435 27.68 -6.14 -1.01
N VAL A 436 28.42 -5.10 -1.38
CA VAL A 436 27.96 -4.04 -2.29
C VAL A 436 27.81 -4.59 -3.71
N GLY A 437 26.74 -4.21 -4.40
CA GLY A 437 26.47 -4.65 -5.77
C GLY A 437 26.09 -6.13 -5.88
N ARG A 438 25.84 -6.82 -4.76
CA ARG A 438 25.49 -8.25 -4.78
C ARG A 438 24.26 -8.48 -5.66
N LEU A 439 24.37 -9.38 -6.62
CA LEU A 439 23.26 -9.76 -7.48
C LEU A 439 22.47 -10.93 -6.87
N ASN A 440 21.16 -10.95 -7.13
CA ASN A 440 20.30 -12.07 -6.79
C ASN A 440 20.76 -13.35 -7.49
N TYR A 441 20.60 -14.51 -6.85
CA TYR A 441 21.01 -15.82 -7.40
C TYR A 441 20.35 -16.17 -8.75
N THR A 442 19.20 -15.56 -9.08
CA THR A 442 18.56 -15.74 -10.38
C THR A 442 19.32 -15.09 -11.53
N ILE A 443 20.22 -14.14 -11.23
CA ILE A 443 21.08 -13.45 -12.19
C ILE A 443 22.40 -14.23 -12.29
N LYS A 444 22.36 -15.35 -13.04
CA LYS A 444 23.51 -16.24 -13.21
C LYS A 444 24.50 -15.70 -14.24
N ASN A 445 25.80 -15.91 -13.99
CA ASN A 445 26.89 -15.62 -14.92
C ASN A 445 27.00 -14.14 -15.33
N GLU A 446 26.56 -13.22 -14.47
CA GLU A 446 26.65 -11.79 -14.72
C GLU A 446 27.42 -11.11 -13.58
N THR A 447 28.26 -10.13 -13.93
CA THR A 447 28.94 -9.29 -12.93
C THR A 447 28.06 -8.09 -12.56
N PRO A 448 28.21 -7.51 -11.37
CA PRO A 448 27.50 -6.29 -10.98
C PRO A 448 27.64 -5.16 -12.02
N GLU A 449 28.82 -4.97 -12.61
CA GLU A 449 29.09 -3.96 -13.63
C GLU A 449 28.34 -4.24 -14.94
N SER A 450 28.31 -5.50 -15.39
CA SER A 450 27.57 -5.88 -16.61
C SER A 450 26.07 -5.74 -16.40
N PHE A 451 25.56 -6.15 -15.24
CA PHE A 451 24.17 -5.96 -14.86
C PHE A 451 23.80 -4.48 -14.81
N LYS A 452 24.62 -3.65 -14.16
CA LYS A 452 24.46 -2.20 -14.11
C LYS A 452 24.35 -1.58 -15.50
N GLN A 453 25.25 -1.94 -16.43
CA GLN A 453 25.20 -1.43 -17.80
C GLN A 453 23.85 -1.76 -18.45
N LYS A 454 23.41 -3.02 -18.42
CA LYS A 454 22.10 -3.41 -18.97
C LYS A 454 20.94 -2.72 -18.29
N ALA A 455 21.01 -2.56 -16.97
CA ALA A 455 20.00 -1.87 -16.18
C ALA A 455 19.88 -0.39 -16.60
N THR A 456 21.01 0.30 -16.78
CA THR A 456 21.05 1.72 -17.21
C THR A 456 20.67 1.92 -18.68
N SER A 457 20.94 0.95 -19.56
CA SER A 457 20.60 1.04 -20.98
C SER A 457 19.13 0.70 -21.31
N SER A 458 18.29 0.43 -20.31
CA SER A 458 16.89 0.03 -20.52
C SER A 458 15.97 0.66 -19.47
N ASN A 459 14.80 1.12 -19.90
CA ASN A 459 13.73 1.57 -19.00
C ASN A 459 12.81 0.44 -18.54
N LYS A 460 13.07 -0.82 -18.93
CA LYS A 460 12.25 -1.96 -18.49
C LYS A 460 12.55 -2.28 -17.02
N ASN A 461 11.52 -2.66 -16.26
CA ASN A 461 11.68 -3.14 -14.87
C ASN A 461 12.45 -4.47 -14.78
N ASN A 462 12.53 -5.20 -15.89
CA ASN A 462 13.27 -6.44 -16.02
C ASN A 462 13.95 -6.53 -17.39
N PRO A 463 15.12 -5.90 -17.56
CA PRO A 463 15.84 -5.86 -18.84
C PRO A 463 16.54 -7.18 -19.18
N THR A 464 16.74 -8.06 -18.20
CA THR A 464 17.46 -9.33 -18.36
C THR A 464 16.53 -10.55 -18.47
N GLY A 465 15.22 -10.38 -18.26
CA GLY A 465 14.23 -11.45 -18.34
C GLY A 465 14.28 -12.47 -17.19
N VAL A 466 14.98 -12.13 -16.11
CA VAL A 466 15.17 -13.01 -14.93
C VAL A 466 13.97 -12.94 -13.98
N THR A 467 13.80 -13.93 -13.11
CA THR A 467 12.69 -13.94 -12.14
C THR A 467 12.80 -12.82 -11.09
N SER A 468 14.01 -12.43 -10.71
CA SER A 468 14.26 -11.34 -9.77
C SER A 468 15.44 -10.48 -10.22
N THR A 469 15.24 -9.17 -10.21
CA THR A 469 16.26 -8.16 -10.51
C THR A 469 16.87 -7.54 -9.26
N ALA A 470 16.69 -8.19 -8.11
CA ALA A 470 17.18 -7.72 -6.82
C ALA A 470 18.71 -7.54 -6.82
N SER A 471 19.19 -6.42 -6.28
CA SER A 471 20.62 -6.11 -6.24
C SER A 471 21.03 -5.25 -5.03
N GLY A 472 22.33 -5.29 -4.72
CA GLY A 472 22.99 -4.43 -3.75
C GLY A 472 22.76 -4.81 -2.28
N LEU A 473 23.15 -3.91 -1.38
CA LEU A 473 23.12 -4.13 0.08
C LEU A 473 21.74 -4.54 0.61
N GLY A 474 20.67 -3.96 0.09
CA GLY A 474 19.28 -4.26 0.46
C GLY A 474 18.54 -5.20 -0.48
N GLN A 475 19.22 -5.79 -1.49
CA GLN A 475 18.61 -6.65 -2.51
C GLN A 475 17.33 -6.06 -3.13
N LEU A 476 17.36 -4.79 -3.51
CA LEU A 476 16.19 -4.11 -4.05
C LEU A 476 15.98 -4.48 -5.53
N LEU A 477 14.74 -4.79 -5.91
CA LEU A 477 14.31 -4.93 -7.31
C LEU A 477 14.59 -3.64 -8.09
N LEU A 478 14.80 -3.71 -9.41
CA LEU A 478 15.08 -2.51 -10.21
C LEU A 478 14.01 -1.43 -10.10
N SER A 479 12.73 -1.80 -9.95
CA SER A 479 11.65 -0.83 -9.71
C SER A 479 11.81 -0.08 -8.38
N ASN A 480 12.39 -0.73 -7.37
CA ASN A 480 12.71 -0.13 -6.08
C ASN A 480 14.04 0.63 -6.14
N VAL A 481 15.03 0.15 -6.90
CA VAL A 481 16.25 0.92 -7.20
C VAL A 481 15.89 2.24 -7.85
N ASP A 482 15.05 2.22 -8.88
CA ASP A 482 14.56 3.43 -9.57
C ASP A 482 13.83 4.40 -8.64
N LYS A 483 13.20 3.89 -7.57
CA LYS A 483 12.44 4.68 -6.60
C LYS A 483 13.29 5.21 -5.43
N TYR A 484 14.24 4.42 -4.93
CA TYR A 484 14.90 4.70 -3.65
C TYR A 484 16.39 5.03 -3.78
N TYR A 485 17.08 4.55 -4.80
CA TYR A 485 18.50 4.89 -4.97
C TYR A 485 18.60 6.35 -5.42
N PRO A 486 19.50 7.15 -4.81
CA PRO A 486 19.72 8.54 -5.21
C PRO A 486 20.02 8.69 -6.71
N ASP A 487 20.90 7.84 -7.23
CA ASP A 487 21.32 7.84 -8.64
C ASP A 487 20.58 6.78 -9.48
N GLY A 488 19.46 6.24 -8.96
CA GLY A 488 18.73 5.14 -9.56
C GLY A 488 19.66 3.96 -9.89
N ARG A 489 19.54 3.43 -11.10
CA ARG A 489 20.35 2.28 -11.58
C ARG A 489 21.84 2.60 -11.70
N SER A 490 22.21 3.87 -11.87
CA SER A 490 23.61 4.28 -11.87
C SER A 490 24.26 4.17 -10.49
N GLY A 491 23.46 4.08 -9.42
CA GLY A 491 23.93 3.82 -8.06
C GLY A 491 24.22 2.35 -7.73
N ILE A 492 23.90 1.40 -8.63
CA ILE A 492 24.24 -0.01 -8.40
C ILE A 492 25.77 -0.17 -8.32
N GLY A 493 26.25 -0.86 -7.29
CA GLY A 493 27.67 -1.04 -7.00
C GLY A 493 28.34 0.12 -6.25
N ASP A 494 27.60 1.20 -5.94
CA ASP A 494 28.07 2.31 -5.11
C ASP A 494 27.58 2.14 -3.66
N PRO A 495 28.47 2.01 -2.66
CA PRO A 495 28.08 1.65 -1.29
C PRO A 495 27.06 2.61 -0.67
N LEU A 496 27.26 3.91 -0.88
CA LEU A 496 26.44 4.95 -0.27
C LEU A 496 25.05 5.01 -0.91
N ASN A 497 24.96 4.93 -2.25
CA ASN A 497 23.69 4.83 -2.95
C ASN A 497 22.88 3.62 -2.51
N GLU A 498 23.51 2.44 -2.40
CA GLU A 498 22.84 1.21 -1.99
C GLU A 498 22.35 1.28 -0.55
N ALA A 499 23.19 1.79 0.37
CA ALA A 499 22.83 1.97 1.76
C ALA A 499 21.67 2.96 1.92
N VAL A 500 21.72 4.10 1.23
CA VAL A 500 20.64 5.08 1.24
C VAL A 500 19.36 4.50 0.64
N GLY A 501 19.45 3.80 -0.48
CA GLY A 501 18.32 3.11 -1.10
C GLY A 501 17.65 2.12 -0.16
N MET A 502 18.45 1.31 0.54
CA MET A 502 17.97 0.37 1.55
C MET A 502 17.22 1.07 2.70
N LEU A 503 17.79 2.13 3.27
CA LEU A 503 17.14 2.88 4.37
C LEU A 503 15.84 3.54 3.92
N ARG A 504 15.81 4.11 2.71
CA ARG A 504 14.62 4.73 2.14
C ARG A 504 13.52 3.70 1.87
N TYR A 505 13.86 2.53 1.34
CA TYR A 505 12.93 1.42 1.20
C TYR A 505 12.35 1.01 2.56
N ILE A 506 13.20 0.85 3.58
CA ILE A 506 12.77 0.50 4.94
C ILE A 506 11.80 1.54 5.50
N LYS A 507 12.11 2.85 5.40
CA LYS A 507 11.19 3.90 5.86
C LYS A 507 9.88 3.92 5.09
N ASP A 508 9.93 3.87 3.76
CA ASP A 508 8.71 3.93 2.93
C ASP A 508 7.80 2.75 3.24
N ARG A 509 8.37 1.53 3.27
CA ARG A 509 7.60 0.31 3.39
C ARG A 509 7.23 -0.02 4.83
N TYR A 510 8.14 0.16 5.77
CA TYR A 510 7.99 -0.36 7.14
C TYR A 510 8.03 0.72 8.22
N GLY A 511 8.47 1.94 7.88
CA GLY A 511 8.61 3.06 8.79
C GLY A 511 9.85 2.99 9.69
N SER A 512 10.33 1.80 10.05
CA SER A 512 11.52 1.60 10.89
C SER A 512 12.22 0.24 10.63
N PRO A 513 13.53 0.11 10.92
CA PRO A 513 14.25 -1.16 10.88
C PRO A 513 13.63 -2.23 11.78
N GLU A 514 13.10 -1.83 12.94
CA GLU A 514 12.51 -2.74 13.91
C GLU A 514 11.26 -3.43 13.35
N ILE A 515 10.38 -2.66 12.71
CA ILE A 515 9.20 -3.19 12.03
C ILE A 515 9.62 -4.03 10.82
N ALA A 516 10.56 -3.53 10.00
CA ALA A 516 11.04 -4.22 8.81
C ALA A 516 11.60 -5.61 9.14
N PHE A 517 12.43 -5.70 10.19
CA PHE A 517 12.99 -6.96 10.65
C PHE A 517 11.92 -7.85 11.31
N GLY A 518 11.01 -7.27 12.10
CA GLY A 518 9.92 -8.01 12.76
C GLY A 518 9.01 -8.77 11.78
N VAL A 519 8.85 -8.27 10.55
CA VAL A 519 8.11 -8.96 9.49
C VAL A 519 9.00 -9.60 8.42
N TYR A 520 10.31 -9.65 8.63
CA TYR A 520 11.25 -10.22 7.67
C TYR A 520 11.00 -11.71 7.46
N GLY A 521 10.95 -12.17 6.21
CA GLY A 521 10.60 -13.57 5.87
C GLY A 521 9.15 -13.98 6.14
N ASN A 522 8.31 -13.06 6.61
CA ASN A 522 6.90 -13.32 6.95
C ASN A 522 5.94 -12.65 5.96
N ILE A 523 4.80 -13.31 5.74
CA ILE A 523 3.63 -12.75 5.06
C ILE A 523 2.62 -12.41 6.15
N GLY A 524 1.97 -11.26 6.06
CA GLY A 524 1.00 -10.84 7.07
C GLY A 524 0.88 -9.32 7.17
N TYR A 525 0.20 -8.86 8.21
CA TYR A 525 0.00 -7.43 8.45
C TYR A 525 1.02 -6.86 9.44
N TYR A 526 1.28 -5.57 9.32
CA TYR A 526 2.04 -4.78 10.30
C TYR A 526 1.45 -3.38 10.40
N ASN A 527 1.71 -2.72 11.53
CA ASN A 527 1.28 -1.34 11.73
C ASN A 527 2.41 -0.40 11.32
N HIS A 528 2.24 0.27 10.17
CA HIS A 528 3.13 1.33 9.74
C HIS A 528 2.90 2.59 10.61
N PRO A 529 3.95 3.25 11.10
CA PRO A 529 3.83 4.38 12.04
C PRO A 529 2.93 5.52 11.54
N THR A 530 2.91 5.76 10.22
CA THR A 530 2.15 6.85 9.60
C THR A 530 1.02 6.40 8.66
N ARG A 531 0.96 5.11 8.31
CA ARG A 531 0.02 4.58 7.31
C ARG A 531 -0.99 3.58 7.90
N GLY A 532 -0.88 3.27 9.19
CA GLY A 532 -1.75 2.31 9.84
C GLY A 532 -1.46 0.88 9.42
N LYS A 533 -2.49 0.02 9.42
CA LYS A 533 -2.35 -1.40 9.13
C LYS A 533 -2.04 -1.62 7.65
N GLU A 534 -0.87 -2.18 7.37
CA GLU A 534 -0.35 -2.47 6.04
C GLU A 534 -0.15 -3.98 5.88
N TYR A 535 -0.24 -4.48 4.64
CA TYR A 535 -0.05 -5.90 4.34
C TYR A 535 1.25 -6.15 3.57
N LYS A 536 2.05 -7.11 4.05
CA LYS A 536 3.20 -7.67 3.35
C LYS A 536 2.83 -8.99 2.71
N GLY A 537 2.61 -8.97 1.41
CA GLY A 537 2.15 -10.13 0.64
C GLY A 537 3.24 -11.02 0.07
N PHE A 538 4.50 -10.87 0.47
CA PHE A 538 5.61 -11.67 -0.01
C PHE A 538 6.69 -11.82 1.06
N LYS A 539 7.44 -12.92 1.00
CA LYS A 539 8.61 -13.14 1.88
C LYS A 539 9.84 -12.47 1.27
N GLU A 540 10.58 -11.74 2.10
CA GLU A 540 11.92 -11.24 1.79
C GLU A 540 12.94 -12.27 2.27
N GLY A 541 14.06 -12.39 1.57
CA GLY A 541 14.98 -13.51 1.77
C GLY A 541 14.43 -14.82 1.18
N TYR A 542 15.35 -15.63 0.67
CA TYR A 542 15.06 -16.85 -0.11
C TYR A 542 14.26 -17.91 0.62
#